data_AF-A0A3B9XWJ6-F1
#
_entry.id   AF-A0A3B9XWJ6-F1
#
_cell.length_a   1.000
_cell.length_b   1.000
_cell.length_c   1.000
_cell.angle_alpha   90.00
_cell.angle_beta   90.00
_cell.angle_gamma   90.00
#
_symmetry.space_group_name_H-M   'P 1'
#
loop_
_entity.id
_entity.type
_entity.pdbx_description
1 polymer ?
#
loop_
_entity_poly.entity_id
_entity_poly.type
_entity_poly.pdbx_seq_one_letter_code
_entity_poly.pdbx_strand_id
1 'polypeptide(L)' 'MAFVRKNFSLEPDMVEQITALSRMTGFKVSELVNAAIGEYLEKPRDKIVVKKNGITKTFDIE' A
#
# COMPACT_ATOMS: atom_id res chain seq x y z
N MET A 1 -17.45 7.59 -11.43
CA MET A 1 -16.21 6.77 -11.33
C MET A 1 -16.59 5.33 -11.07
N ALA A 2 -16.02 4.37 -11.82
CA ALA A 2 -16.27 2.95 -11.63
C ALA A 2 -15.35 2.40 -10.52
N PHE A 3 -15.92 1.69 -9.54
CA PHE A 3 -15.14 1.02 -8.51
C PHE A 3 -14.60 -0.30 -9.06
N VAL A 4 -13.27 -0.39 -9.24
CA VAL A 4 -12.61 -1.63 -9.64
C VAL A 4 -12.26 -2.43 -8.39
N ARG A 5 -12.87 -3.61 -8.21
CA ARG A 5 -12.49 -4.52 -7.13
C ARG A 5 -11.16 -5.20 -7.50
N LYS A 6 -10.11 -4.90 -6.76
CA LYS A 6 -8.81 -5.59 -6.86
C LYS A 6 -8.60 -6.46 -5.63
N ASN A 7 -8.15 -7.70 -5.84
CA ASN A 7 -7.69 -8.58 -4.78
C ASN A 7 -6.16 -8.55 -4.75
N PHE A 8 -5.57 -8.38 -3.58
CA PHE A 8 -4.13 -8.44 -3.36
C PHE A 8 -3.84 -9.24 -2.10
N SER A 9 -2.75 -9.99 -2.12
CA SER A 9 -2.24 -10.72 -0.96
C SER A 9 -1.19 -9.87 -0.28
N LEU A 10 -1.39 -9.61 1.01
CA LEU A 10 -0.40 -8.96 1.87
C LEU A 10 0.28 -10.03 2.74
N GLU A 11 1.50 -9.72 3.17
CA GLU A 11 2.17 -10.55 4.18
C GLU A 11 1.39 -10.49 5.51
N PRO A 12 1.35 -11.58 6.30
CA PRO A 12 0.50 -11.66 7.49
C PRO A 12 0.74 -10.54 8.51
N ASP A 13 1.99 -10.14 8.69
CA ASP A 13 2.40 -9.04 9.57
C ASP A 13 1.84 -7.68 9.10
N MET A 14 1.82 -7.44 7.78
CA MET A 14 1.19 -6.25 7.21
C MET A 14 -0.33 -6.24 7.40
N VAL A 15 -0.97 -7.42 7.31
CA VAL A 15 -2.41 -7.57 7.59
C VAL A 15 -2.72 -7.25 9.04
N GLU A 16 -1.90 -7.71 9.99
CA GLU A 16 -2.06 -7.41 11.40
C GLU A 16 -1.92 -5.90 11.66
N GLN A 17 -0.89 -5.25 11.08
CA GLN A 17 -0.65 -3.82 11.24
C GLN A 17 -1.82 -2.99 10.68
N ILE A 18 -2.28 -3.26 9.46
CA ILE A 18 -3.36 -2.49 8.85
C ILE A 18 -4.71 -2.72 9.54
N THR A 19 -4.93 -3.92 10.07
CA THR A 19 -6.11 -4.24 10.89
C THR A 19 -6.07 -3.51 12.22
N ALA A 20 -4.90 -3.43 12.88
CA ALA A 20 -4.72 -2.65 14.10
C ALA A 20 -4.98 -1.15 13.86
N LEU A 21 -4.42 -0.60 12.78
CA LEU A 21 -4.67 0.79 12.37
C LEU A 21 -6.15 1.06 12.08
N SER A 22 -6.83 0.15 11.38
CA SER A 22 -8.26 0.22 11.13
C SER A 22 -9.07 0.30 12.44
N ARG A 23 -8.71 -0.51 13.45
CA ARG A 23 -9.37 -0.46 14.78
C ARG A 23 -9.09 0.83 15.54
N MET A 24 -7.86 1.35 15.47
CA MET A 24 -7.46 2.57 16.19
C MET A 24 -8.09 3.82 15.60
N THR A 25 -8.24 3.87 14.27
CA THR A 25 -8.71 5.07 13.56
C THR A 25 -10.21 5.04 13.26
N GLY A 26 -10.83 3.86 13.32
CA GLY A 26 -12.23 3.65 12.92
C GLY A 26 -12.44 3.59 11.39
N PHE A 27 -11.40 3.79 10.58
CA PHE A 27 -11.47 3.67 9.13
C PHE A 27 -11.47 2.21 8.70
N LYS A 28 -12.13 1.90 7.58
CA LYS A 28 -12.02 0.58 6.96
C LYS A 28 -10.63 0.40 6.37
N VAL A 29 -10.14 -0.85 6.39
CA VAL A 29 -8.87 -1.22 5.74
C VAL A 29 -8.82 -0.74 4.28
N SER A 30 -9.92 -0.83 3.53
CA SER A 30 -9.98 -0.35 2.14
C SER A 30 -9.76 1.17 2.00
N GLU A 31 -10.21 1.97 2.96
CA GLU A 31 -10.04 3.42 2.95
C GLU A 31 -8.57 3.77 3.22
N LEU A 32 -7.96 3.09 4.19
CA LEU A 32 -6.53 3.23 4.50
C LEU A 32 -5.65 2.84 3.29
N VAL A 33 -5.96 1.73 2.63
CA VAL A 33 -5.23 1.30 1.42
C VAL A 33 -5.40 2.30 0.28
N ASN A 34 -6.63 2.77 0.03
CA ASN A 34 -6.86 3.73 -1.05
C ASN A 34 -6.18 5.07 -0.78
N ALA A 35 -6.17 5.54 0.47
CA ALA A 35 -5.45 6.74 0.87
C ALA A 35 -3.94 6.57 0.66
N ALA A 36 -3.37 5.42 1.06
CA ALA A 36 -1.95 5.12 0.85
C ALA A 36 -1.59 5.04 -0.64
N ILE A 37 -2.46 4.47 -1.48
CA ILE A 37 -2.27 4.44 -2.94
C ILE A 37 -2.35 5.86 -3.52
N GLY A 38 -3.32 6.67 -3.09
CA GLY A 38 -3.45 8.06 -3.53
C GLY A 38 -2.20 8.87 -3.20
N GLU A 39 -1.75 8.82 -1.94
CA GLU A 39 -0.53 9.50 -1.50
C GLU A 39 0.71 9.01 -2.27
N TYR A 40 0.75 7.71 -2.59
CA TYR A 40 1.83 7.14 -3.38
C TYR A 40 1.86 7.69 -4.82
N LEU A 41 0.71 7.86 -5.46
CA LEU A 41 0.59 8.34 -6.84
C LEU A 41 0.73 9.86 -6.97
N GLU A 42 0.33 10.62 -5.94
CA GLU A 42 0.35 12.08 -5.96
C GLU A 42 1.73 12.68 -5.65
N LYS A 43 2.57 11.96 -4.90
CA LYS A 43 3.93 12.42 -4.59
C LYS A 43 4.85 12.09 -5.77
N PRO A 44 5.49 13.08 -6.41
CA PRO A 44 6.50 12.80 -7.43
C PRO A 44 7.62 11.99 -6.78
N ARG A 45 7.89 10.81 -7.33
CA ARG A 45 8.94 9.90 -6.88
C ARG A 45 9.76 9.51 -8.08
N ASP A 46 11.06 9.71 -7.99
CA ASP A 46 11.98 9.31 -9.06
C ASP A 46 12.22 7.79 -9.06
N LYS A 47 11.90 7.08 -7.97
CA LYS A 47 12.17 5.64 -7.80
C LYS A 47 11.22 4.91 -6.84
N ILE A 48 10.97 3.63 -7.15
CA ILE A 48 10.28 2.65 -6.31
C ILE A 48 11.31 1.63 -5.81
N VAL A 49 11.40 1.43 -4.50
CA VAL A 49 12.31 0.43 -3.91
C VAL A 49 11.49 -0.71 -3.31
N VAL A 50 11.58 -1.90 -3.91
CA VAL A 50 10.96 -3.12 -3.41
C VAL A 50 12.03 -3.99 -2.74
N LYS A 51 11.92 -4.19 -1.43
CA LYS A 51 12.79 -5.11 -0.68
C LYS A 51 12.05 -6.40 -0.40
N LYS A 52 12.54 -7.52 -0.91
CA LYS A 52 11.99 -8.86 -0.61
C LYS A 52 13.13 -9.87 -0.47
N ASN A 53 13.18 -10.59 0.65
CA ASN A 53 14.15 -11.67 0.91
C ASN A 53 15.62 -11.30 0.62
N GLY A 54 16.06 -10.11 1.07
CA GLY A 54 17.42 -9.61 0.86
C GLY A 54 17.69 -9.02 -0.53
N ILE A 55 16.75 -9.13 -1.47
CA ILE A 55 16.86 -8.52 -2.80
C ILE A 55 16.18 -7.15 -2.76
N THR A 56 16.95 -6.10 -3.06
CA THR A 56 16.43 -4.75 -3.26
C THR A 56 16.31 -4.51 -4.76
N LYS A 57 15.08 -4.42 -5.28
CA LYS A 57 14.80 -3.98 -6.66
C LYS A 57 14.42 -2.50 -6.65
N THR A 58 15.18 -1.70 -7.37
CA THR A 58 14.88 -0.29 -7.61
C THR A 58 14.28 -0.17 -9.01
N PHE A 59 13.14 0.49 -9.13
CA PHE A 59 12.52 0.82 -10.41
C PHE A 59 12.51 2.33 -10.53
N ASP A 60 13.23 2.88 -11.51
CA ASP A 60 13.11 4.28 -11.88
C ASP A 60 11.74 4.49 -12.55
N ILE A 61 11.03 5.55 -12.16
CA ILE A 61 9.72 5.89 -12.73
C ILE A 61 9.98 6.96 -13.80
N GLU A 62 9.89 6.58 -15.08
CA GLU A 62 9.92 7.52 -16.23
C GLU A 62 8.63 8.35 -16.34
#